data_AF-A0A4S0N4I3-F1
#
_entry.id   AF-A0A4S0N4I3-F1
#
_cell.length_a   1.000
_cell.length_b   1.000
_cell.length_c   1.000
_cell.angle_alpha   90.00
_cell.angle_beta   90.00
_cell.angle_gamma   90.00
#
_symmetry.space_group_name_H-M   'P 1'
#
loop_
_entity.id
_entity.type
_entity.pdbx_description
1 polymer ?
#
loop_
_entity_poly.entity_id
_entity_poly.type
_entity_poly.pdbx_seq_one_letter_code
_entity_poly.pdbx_strand_id
1 'polypeptide(L)'
;MLELYGTELSSRLLLGTAQYPSPAILADAVKASGTSVVTVSLRREMAGGRAGEQFWSLIRSLGARILPNTAGCLSVKEAVTTAKMAREVFGTNW
;
A
#
# COMPACT_ATOMS: atom_id res chain seq x y z
N MET A 1 12.97 -15.32 7.75
CA MET A 1 13.24 -13.96 7.28
C MET A 1 13.19 -13.94 5.75
N LEU A 2 12.63 -12.88 5.16
CA LEU A 2 12.57 -12.63 3.71
C LEU A 2 13.30 -11.32 3.45
N GLU A 3 14.16 -11.24 2.43
CA GLU A 3 14.83 -10.01 2.03
C GLU A 3 14.28 -9.56 0.68
N LEU A 4 13.79 -8.31 0.60
CA LEU A 4 13.32 -7.68 -0.62
C LEU A 4 13.96 -6.31 -0.76
N TYR A 5 14.65 -6.07 -1.87
CA TYR A 5 15.30 -4.78 -2.19
C TYR A 5 16.17 -4.24 -1.04
N GLY A 6 16.96 -5.11 -0.40
CA GLY A 6 17.81 -4.77 0.74
C GLY A 6 17.07 -4.50 2.05
N THR A 7 15.78 -4.85 2.13
CA THR A 7 14.97 -4.73 3.34
C THR A 7 14.64 -6.12 3.89
N GLU A 8 15.07 -6.39 5.12
CA GLU A 8 14.66 -7.59 5.86
C GLU A 8 13.21 -7.46 6.37
N LEU A 9 12.41 -8.47 6.08
CA LEU A 9 11.02 -8.62 6.49
C LEU A 9 10.89 -9.79 7.46
N SER A 10 10.26 -9.51 8.59
CA SER A 10 9.95 -10.51 9.61
C SER A 10 8.87 -11.50 9.15
N SER A 11 7.97 -11.06 8.27
CA SER A 11 6.91 -11.87 7.69
C SER A 11 7.09 -12.08 6.18
N ARG A 12 6.76 -13.30 5.71
CA ARG A 12 6.68 -13.66 4.28
C ARG A 12 5.30 -13.37 3.68
N LEU A 13 4.34 -12.95 4.50
CA LEU A 13 2.99 -12.58 4.06
C LEU A 13 2.96 -11.08 3.77
N LEU A 14 2.51 -10.72 2.57
CA LEU A 14 2.21 -9.35 2.16
C LEU A 14 0.69 -9.25 1.97
N LEU A 15 0.07 -8.14 2.41
CA LEU A 15 -1.38 -7.96 2.28
C LEU A 15 -1.75 -6.85 1.31
N GLY A 16 -2.85 -7.02 0.59
CA GLY A 16 -3.54 -5.92 -0.08
C GLY A 16 -4.38 -5.10 0.88
N THR A 17 -4.72 -3.88 0.49
CA THR A 17 -5.59 -2.96 1.25
C THR A 17 -6.99 -2.79 0.65
N ALA A 18 -7.26 -3.51 -0.44
CA ALA A 18 -8.54 -3.46 -1.14
C ALA A 18 -9.52 -4.54 -0.65
N GLN A 19 -10.81 -4.33 -0.95
CA GLN A 19 -11.90 -5.29 -0.74
C GLN A 19 -12.21 -5.68 0.72
N TYR A 20 -11.69 -4.93 1.70
CA TYR A 20 -12.13 -5.06 3.08
C TYR A 20 -13.52 -4.43 3.26
N PRO A 21 -14.41 -5.02 4.07
CA PRO A 21 -15.75 -4.46 4.30
C PRO A 21 -15.73 -3.11 5.03
N SER A 22 -14.66 -2.81 5.78
CA SER A 22 -14.45 -1.51 6.42
C SER A 22 -12.96 -1.23 6.71
N PRO A 23 -12.59 0.04 6.95
CA PRO A 23 -11.27 0.44 7.44
C PRO A 23 -10.83 -0.28 8.72
N ALA A 24 -11.77 -0.51 9.66
CA ALA A 24 -11.48 -1.20 10.91
C ALA A 24 -11.09 -2.66 10.66
N ILE A 25 -11.81 -3.37 9.78
CA ILE A 25 -11.49 -4.76 9.45
C ILE A 25 -10.14 -4.86 8.73
N LEU A 26 -9.78 -3.89 7.89
CA LEU A 26 -8.43 -3.81 7.31
C LEU A 26 -7.36 -3.70 8.41
N ALA A 27 -7.54 -2.80 9.38
CA ALA A 27 -6.58 -2.62 10.47
C ALA A 27 -6.44 -3.88 11.33
N ASP A 28 -7.55 -4.52 11.68
CA ASP A 28 -7.56 -5.75 12.46
C ASP A 28 -6.87 -6.89 11.70
N ALA A 29 -7.13 -7.03 10.39
CA ALA A 29 -6.50 -8.04 9.56
C ALA A 29 -4.98 -7.85 9.46
N VAL A 30 -4.52 -6.61 9.24
CA VAL A 30 -3.09 -6.28 9.19
C VAL A 30 -2.42 -6.61 10.52
N LYS A 31 -3.02 -6.18 11.63
CA LYS A 31 -2.51 -6.46 12.98
C LYS A 31 -2.46 -7.95 13.28
N ALA A 32 -3.53 -8.68 13.02
CA ALA A 32 -3.61 -10.12 13.29
C ALA A 32 -2.65 -10.94 12.41
N SER A 33 -2.42 -10.50 11.17
CA SER A 33 -1.54 -11.21 10.23
C SER A 33 -0.05 -11.10 10.55
N GLY A 34 0.35 -10.07 11.32
CA GLY A 34 1.76 -9.74 11.53
C GLY A 34 2.51 -9.42 10.23
N THR A 35 1.83 -9.01 9.17
CA THR A 35 2.46 -8.65 7.90
C THR A 35 3.40 -7.45 8.07
N SER A 36 4.54 -7.49 7.38
CA SER A 36 5.50 -6.38 7.37
C SER A 36 5.20 -5.35 6.26
N VAL A 37 4.35 -5.71 5.28
CA VAL A 37 4.14 -4.92 4.06
C VAL A 37 2.67 -4.95 3.64
N VAL A 38 2.14 -3.77 3.35
CA VAL A 38 0.81 -3.61 2.75
C VAL A 38 0.92 -2.97 1.36
N THR A 39 0.15 -3.48 0.41
CA THR A 39 0.12 -2.93 -0.95
C THR A 39 -1.01 -1.91 -1.10
N VAL A 40 -0.72 -0.83 -1.81
CA VAL A 40 -1.67 0.27 -2.06
C VAL A 40 -1.66 0.64 -3.55
N SER A 41 -2.80 1.09 -4.06
CA SER A 41 -2.90 1.64 -5.41
C SER A 41 -3.08 3.16 -5.36
N LEU A 42 -2.45 3.87 -6.29
CA LEU A 42 -2.53 5.33 -6.37
C LEU A 42 -3.99 5.83 -6.55
N ARG A 43 -4.83 5.02 -7.22
CA ARG A 43 -6.23 5.37 -7.50
C ARG A 43 -7.08 5.56 -6.24
N ARG A 44 -6.83 4.77 -5.18
CA ARG A 44 -7.58 4.88 -3.91
C ARG A 44 -7.24 6.17 -3.17
N GLU A 45 -6.01 6.61 -3.32
CA GLU A 45 -5.47 7.77 -2.61
C GLU A 45 -5.80 9.09 -3.31
N MET A 46 -5.92 9.04 -4.63
CA MET A 46 -6.37 10.17 -5.45
C MET A 46 -7.89 10.41 -5.39
N ALA A 47 -8.65 9.63 -4.62
CA ALA A 47 -10.09 9.83 -4.46
C ALA A 47 -10.45 11.23 -3.90
N GLY A 48 -9.47 11.94 -3.33
CA GLY A 48 -9.59 13.35 -2.96
C GLY A 48 -10.51 13.60 -1.76
N GLY A 49 -10.40 14.79 -1.18
CA GLY A 49 -11.19 15.21 -0.02
C GLY A 49 -10.92 14.39 1.25
N ARG A 50 -11.84 14.51 2.23
CA ARG A 50 -11.71 13.86 3.56
C ARG A 50 -11.51 12.35 3.51
N ALA A 51 -12.08 11.67 2.51
CA ALA A 51 -12.01 10.21 2.42
C ALA A 51 -10.59 9.70 2.11
N GLY A 52 -9.88 10.37 1.20
CA GLY A 52 -8.47 10.06 0.90
C GLY A 52 -7.58 10.30 2.12
N GLU A 53 -7.74 11.43 2.80
CA GLU A 53 -6.97 11.76 4.02
C GLU A 53 -7.18 10.75 5.15
N GLN A 54 -8.42 10.28 5.36
CA GLN A 54 -8.72 9.27 6.37
C GLN A 54 -8.08 7.91 6.03
N PHE A 55 -8.14 7.49 4.77
CA PHE A 55 -7.47 6.27 4.34
C PHE A 55 -5.95 6.39 4.51
N TRP A 56 -5.37 7.55 4.20
CA TRP A 56 -3.96 7.82 4.45
C TRP A 56 -3.57 7.71 5.91
N SER A 57 -4.35 8.34 6.79
CA SER A 57 -4.13 8.29 8.23
C SER A 57 -4.18 6.85 8.73
N LEU A 58 -5.14 6.06 8.25
CA LEU A 58 -5.24 4.64 8.54
C LEU A 58 -3.98 3.89 8.10
N ILE A 59 -3.58 3.96 6.84
CA ILE A 59 -2.42 3.21 6.31
C ILE A 59 -1.16 3.54 7.10
N ARG A 60 -0.93 4.81 7.44
CA ARG A 60 0.21 5.23 8.27
C ARG A 60 0.13 4.64 9.69
N SER A 61 -1.07 4.54 10.26
CA SER A 61 -1.29 3.97 11.60
C SER A 61 -1.03 2.47 11.68
N LEU A 62 -1.03 1.75 10.55
CA LEU A 62 -0.79 0.29 10.51
C LEU A 62 0.65 -0.07 10.87
N GLY A 63 1.60 0.84 10.74
CA GLY A 63 3.02 0.59 11.00
C GLY A 63 3.71 -0.38 10.02
N ALA A 64 2.97 -0.87 9.02
CA ALA A 64 3.49 -1.69 7.94
C ALA A 64 4.16 -0.83 6.86
N ARG A 65 5.17 -1.38 6.16
CA ARG A 65 5.77 -0.70 5.02
C ARG A 65 4.79 -0.69 3.85
N ILE A 66 4.81 0.41 3.08
CA ILE A 66 3.95 0.56 1.91
C ILE A 66 4.67 0.05 0.66
N LEU A 67 4.00 -0.81 -0.09
CA LEU A 67 4.43 -1.26 -1.42
C LEU A 67 3.42 -0.79 -2.49
N PRO A 68 3.73 0.28 -3.25
CA PRO A 68 2.85 0.74 -4.32
C PRO A 68 2.67 -0.31 -5.41
N ASN A 69 1.50 -0.30 -6.04
CA ASN A 69 1.24 -1.10 -7.24
C ASN A 69 0.70 -0.25 -8.40
N THR A 70 0.74 -0.83 -9.60
CA THR A 70 0.26 -0.22 -10.85
C THR A 70 -1.13 -0.72 -11.26
N ALA A 71 -1.97 -1.07 -10.28
CA ALA A 71 -3.28 -1.67 -10.55
C ALA A 71 -4.13 -0.81 -11.49
N GLY A 72 -4.72 -1.47 -12.49
CA GLY A 72 -5.59 -0.85 -13.49
C GLY A 72 -4.86 -0.17 -14.67
N CYS A 73 -3.52 -0.22 -14.72
CA CYS A 73 -2.78 0.20 -15.91
C CYS A 73 -2.94 -0.85 -17.03
N LEU A 74 -3.23 -0.38 -18.25
CA LEU A 74 -3.43 -1.21 -19.43
C LEU A 74 -2.27 -1.08 -20.44
N SER A 75 -1.33 -0.17 -20.19
CA SER A 75 -0.12 0.02 -20.99
C SER A 75 1.13 0.14 -20.13
N VAL A 76 2.30 -0.14 -20.72
CA VAL A 76 3.60 0.06 -20.06
C VAL A 76 3.79 1.53 -19.65
N LYS A 77 3.36 2.46 -20.52
CA LYS A 77 3.42 3.90 -20.23
C LYS A 77 2.62 4.26 -18.98
N GLU A 78 1.41 3.74 -18.84
CA GLU A 78 0.59 3.95 -17.63
C GLU A 78 1.23 3.33 -16.38
N ALA A 79 1.75 2.11 -16.49
CA ALA A 79 2.38 1.43 -15.36
C ALA A 79 3.60 2.20 -14.86
N VAL A 80 4.49 2.61 -15.77
CA VAL A 80 5.71 3.37 -15.42
C VAL A 80 5.36 4.75 -14.86
N THR A 81 4.40 5.47 -15.46
CA THR A 81 3.95 6.76 -14.93
C THR A 81 3.35 6.60 -13.52
N THR A 82 2.50 5.60 -13.31
CA THR A 82 1.88 5.32 -12.00
C THR A 82 2.93 4.97 -10.96
N ALA A 83 3.92 4.14 -11.30
CA ALA A 83 5.01 3.79 -10.39
C ALA A 83 5.84 5.03 -9.98
N LYS A 84 6.17 5.91 -10.94
CA LYS A 84 6.87 7.17 -10.66
C LYS A 84 6.05 8.07 -9.74
N MET A 85 4.77 8.25 -10.03
CA MET A 85 3.88 9.04 -9.17
C MET A 85 3.78 8.45 -7.77
N ALA A 86 3.63 7.13 -7.65
CA ALA A 86 3.52 6.46 -6.36
C ALA A 86 4.77 6.62 -5.51
N ARG A 87 5.96 6.58 -6.12
CA ARG A 87 7.22 6.90 -5.44
C ARG A 87 7.20 8.31 -4.86
N GLU A 88 6.79 9.31 -5.63
CA GLU A 88 6.75 10.70 -5.14
C GLU A 88 5.71 10.89 -4.03
N VAL A 89 4.53 10.25 -4.15
CA VAL A 89 3.44 10.39 -3.16
C VAL A 89 3.75 9.63 -1.86
N PHE A 90 4.36 8.44 -1.94
CA PHE A 90 4.60 7.58 -0.77
C PHE A 90 6.01 7.68 -0.21
N GLY A 91 6.92 8.35 -0.92
CA GLY A 91 8.32 8.49 -0.51
C GLY A 91 9.03 7.15 -0.39
N THR A 92 8.78 6.21 -1.30
CA THR A 92 9.32 4.84 -1.23
C THR A 92 9.95 4.38 -2.55
N ASN A 93 11.06 3.64 -2.47
CA ASN A 93 11.94 3.32 -3.61
C ASN A 93 11.77 1.91 -4.20
N TRP A 94 10.77 1.17 -3.74
CA TRP A 94 10.50 -0.21 -4.10
C TRP A 94 9.06 -0.39 -4.59
#